data_AF-A0A7K2Q1W5-F1
#
_entry.id   AF-A0A7K2Q1W5-F1
#
_cell.length_a   1.000
_cell.length_b   1.000
_cell.length_c   1.000
_cell.angle_alpha   90.00
_cell.angle_beta   90.00
_cell.angle_gamma   90.00
#
_symmetry.space_group_name_H-M   'P 1'
#
loop_
_entity.id
_entity.type
_entity.pdbx_description
1 polymer ?
#
loop_
_entity_poly.entity_id
_entity_poly.type
_entity_poly.pdbx_seq_one_letter_code
_entity_poly.pdbx_strand_id
1 'polypeptide(L)' 'PDAAPGRSPFDHHVYVVASDGDLMEGVTAEAASLAGHQELGDLIVFYDSNHISIEDDTDVSFSEDVPAR' A
#
# COMPACT_ATOMS: atom_id res chain seq x y z
N PRO A 1 14.17 -3.24 23.33
CA PRO A 1 14.78 -4.45 22.72
C PRO A 1 14.55 -5.76 23.50
N ASP A 2 14.06 -5.71 24.75
CA ASP A 2 13.97 -6.90 25.63
C ASP A 2 12.53 -7.30 26.01
N ALA A 3 11.54 -6.89 25.22
CA ALA A 3 10.16 -7.31 25.46
C ALA A 3 9.95 -8.76 24.99
N ALA A 4 9.16 -9.53 25.74
CA ALA A 4 8.72 -10.84 25.29
C ALA A 4 7.94 -10.73 23.96
N PRO A 5 7.96 -11.77 23.11
CA PRO A 5 7.13 -11.82 21.89
C PRO A 5 5.67 -11.52 22.22
N GLY A 6 5.02 -10.71 21.39
CA GLY A 6 3.64 -10.23 21.54
C GLY A 6 3.45 -9.13 22.59
N ARG A 7 4.52 -8.62 23.21
CA ARG A 7 4.44 -7.65 24.33
C ARG A 7 5.14 -6.33 24.06
N SER A 8 5.97 -6.27 23.02
CA SER A 8 6.54 -5.00 22.57
C SER A 8 5.43 -4.12 22.01
N PRO A 9 5.40 -2.81 22.31
CA PRO A 9 4.50 -1.88 21.61
C PRO A 9 4.80 -1.80 20.10
N PHE A 10 5.96 -2.30 19.66
CA PHE A 10 6.37 -2.38 18.26
C PHE A 10 6.05 -3.74 17.60
N ASP A 11 5.41 -4.68 18.32
CA ASP A 11 5.03 -5.98 17.78
C ASP A 11 3.56 -5.93 17.32
N HIS A 12 3.35 -5.31 16.15
CA HIS A 12 2.05 -5.16 15.52
C HIS A 12 2.19 -5.01 14.01
N HIS A 13 1.16 -5.44 13.30
CA HIS A 13 1.02 -5.14 11.87
C HIS A 13 0.33 -3.79 11.65
N VAL A 14 0.69 -3.14 10.55
CA VAL A 14 0.00 -1.96 10.03
C VAL A 14 -0.77 -2.37 8.79
N TYR A 15 -2.09 -2.17 8.80
CA TYR A 15 -2.96 -2.52 7.70
C TYR A 15 -3.50 -1.28 7.00
N VAL A 16 -3.46 -1.28 5.67
CA VAL A 16 -4.00 -0.22 4.82
C VAL A 16 -4.96 -0.82 3.81
N VAL A 17 -6.06 -0.14 3.53
CA VAL A 17 -6.91 -0.40 2.36
C VAL A 17 -6.68 0.74 1.39
N ALA A 18 -6.25 0.41 0.17
CA ALA A 18 -5.95 1.36 -0.88
C ALA A 18 -6.80 1.06 -2.11
N SER A 19 -7.04 2.08 -2.93
CA SER A 19 -7.83 2.04 -4.15
C SER A 19 -7.01 2.51 -5.35
N ASP A 20 -7.58 2.42 -6.56
CA ASP A 20 -6.97 2.96 -7.78
C ASP A 20 -6.59 4.45 -7.64
N GLY A 21 -7.44 5.25 -6.98
CA GLY A 21 -7.18 6.67 -6.73
C GLY A 21 -5.91 6.91 -5.91
N ASP A 22 -5.68 6.09 -4.88
CA ASP A 22 -4.48 6.21 -4.04
C ASP A 22 -3.22 5.84 -4.83
N LEU A 23 -3.31 4.81 -5.69
CA LEU A 23 -2.18 4.35 -6.49
C LEU A 23 -1.83 5.29 -7.65
N MET A 24 -2.79 6.09 -8.13
CA MET A 24 -2.55 7.14 -9.12
C MET A 24 -1.76 8.33 -8.55
N GLU A 25 -1.79 8.54 -7.23
CA GLU A 25 -1.09 9.65 -6.59
C GLU A 25 0.41 9.38 -6.43
N GLY A 26 1.25 10.31 -6.87
CA GLY A 26 2.70 10.15 -6.85
C GLY A 26 3.30 9.92 -5.45
N VAL A 27 2.61 10.38 -4.40
CA VAL A 27 2.99 10.14 -3.00
C VAL A 27 3.05 8.65 -2.66
N THR A 28 2.20 7.84 -3.29
CA THR A 28 2.18 6.39 -3.07
C THR A 28 3.45 5.72 -3.60
N ALA A 29 3.97 6.17 -4.75
CA ALA A 29 5.23 5.66 -5.27
C ALA A 29 6.42 6.00 -4.36
N GLU A 30 6.45 7.22 -3.81
CA GLU A 30 7.49 7.64 -2.86
C GLU A 30 7.41 6.81 -1.57
N ALA A 31 6.21 6.66 -1.01
CA ALA A 31 5.98 5.90 0.22
C ALA A 31 6.30 4.41 0.05
N ALA A 32 5.86 3.79 -1.05
CA ALA A 32 6.13 2.38 -1.37
C ALA A 32 7.63 2.14 -1.59
N SER A 33 8.32 3.03 -2.32
CA SER A 33 9.77 2.96 -2.50
C SER A 33 10.51 3.03 -1.16
N LEU A 34 10.05 3.88 -0.24
CA LEU A 34 10.65 4.01 1.08
C LEU A 34 10.39 2.78 1.95
N ALA A 35 9.16 2.25 1.93
CA ALA A 35 8.77 1.06 2.69
C ALA A 35 9.56 -0.18 2.23
N GLY A 36 9.74 -0.34 0.91
CA GLY A 36 10.59 -1.39 0.34
C GLY A 36 12.06 -1.22 0.74
N HIS A 37 12.59 0.00 0.69
CA HIS A 37 13.96 0.28 1.12
C HIS A 37 14.20 0.02 2.62
N GLN A 38 13.21 0.27 3.47
CA GLN A 38 13.28 0.05 4.92
C GLN A 38 12.90 -1.37 5.35
N GLU A 39 12.54 -2.25 4.41
CA GLU A 39 12.13 -3.64 4.67
C GLU A 39 10.99 -3.74 5.69
N LEU A 40 9.96 -2.89 5.54
CA LEU A 40 8.81 -2.85 6.47
C LEU A 40 7.89 -4.08 6.30
N GLY A 41 8.33 -5.25 6.75
CA GLY A 41 7.61 -6.52 6.63
C GLY A 41 6.30 -6.60 7.41
N ASP A 42 6.07 -5.67 8.34
CA ASP A 42 4.83 -5.58 9.12
C ASP A 42 3.76 -4.68 8.48
N LEU A 43 4.08 -4.00 7.37
CA LEU A 43 3.12 -3.21 6.57
C LEU A 43 2.41 -4.12 5.56
N ILE A 44 1.09 -4.19 5.65
CA ILE A 44 0.25 -5.01 4.77
C ILE A 44 -0.78 -4.09 4.12
N VAL A 45 -0.74 -4.01 2.79
CA VAL A 45 -1.67 -3.20 1.99
C VAL A 45 -2.64 -4.11 1.25
N PHE A 46 -3.93 -3.90 1.46
CA PHE A 46 -5.00 -4.49 0.67
C PHE A 46 -5.40 -3.49 -0.42
N TYR A 47 -5.13 -3.85 -1.66
CA TYR A 47 -5.53 -3.06 -2.81
C TYR A 47 -6.92 -3.53 -3.30
N ASP A 48 -7.91 -2.66 -3.20
CA ASP A 48 -9.23 -2.83 -3.81
C ASP A 48 -9.16 -2.52 -5.30
N SER A 49 -8.75 -3.52 -6.08
CA SER A 49 -8.68 -3.46 -7.55
C SER A 49 -10.06 -3.77 -8.13
N ASN A 50 -10.96 -2.81 -8.06
CA ASN A 50 -12.33 -2.93 -8.58
C ASN A 50 -12.54 -2.22 -9.92
N HIS A 51 -11.53 -1.51 -10.42
CA HIS A 51 -11.49 -0.82 -11.72
C HIS A 51 -12.47 0.35 -11.84
N ILE A 52 -12.95 0.90 -10.74
CA ILE A 52 -13.91 2.01 -10.73
C ILE A 52 -13.33 3.20 -9.96
N SER A 53 -13.34 4.36 -10.59
CA SER A 53 -13.03 5.65 -9.97
C SER A 53 -14.26 6.57 -9.96
N ILE A 54 -14.10 7.81 -9.48
CA ILE A 54 -15.15 8.83 -9.58
C ILE A 54 -15.50 9.14 -11.04
N GLU A 55 -14.51 9.07 -11.92
CA GLU A 55 -14.63 9.40 -13.35
C GLU A 55 -15.06 8.18 -14.19
N ASP A 56 -15.65 7.16 -13.57
CA ASP A 56 -16.02 5.85 -14.15
C ASP A 56 -14.81 4.87 -14.21
N ASP A 57 -14.88 3.90 -15.12
CA ASP A 57 -13.85 2.90 -15.40
C ASP A 57 -12.44 3.49 -15.43
N THR A 58 -11.52 2.90 -14.66
CA THR A 58 -10.14 3.39 -14.53
C THR A 58 -9.37 3.36 -15.85
N ASP A 59 -9.76 2.53 -16.82
CA ASP A 59 -9.09 2.42 -18.12
C ASP A 59 -9.07 3.75 -18.90
N VAL A 60 -9.95 4.70 -18.56
CA VAL A 60 -9.97 6.03 -19.18
C VAL A 60 -8.77 6.90 -18.80
N SER A 61 -8.13 6.63 -17.66
CA SER A 61 -7.09 7.49 -17.08
C SER A 61 -5.91 6.75 -16.44
N PHE A 62 -6.01 5.43 -16.25
CA PHE A 62 -5.02 4.64 -15.53
C PHE A 62 -4.80 3.29 -16.22
N SER A 63 -3.58 3.08 -16.73
CA SER A 63 -3.22 1.89 -17.52
C SER A 63 -1.95 1.21 -16.99
N GLU A 64 -1.62 1.40 -15.72
CA GLU A 64 -0.41 0.85 -15.12
C GLU A 64 -0.61 -0.59 -14.63
N ASP A 65 0.41 -1.44 -14.82
CA ASP A 65 0.47 -2.76 -14.19
C ASP A 65 1.01 -2.61 -12.76
N VAL A 66 0.08 -2.42 -11.82
CA VAL A 66 0.39 -2.23 -10.40
C VAL A 66 1.12 -3.46 -9.80
N PRO A 67 0.68 -4.72 -10.00
CA PRO A 67 1.36 -5.88 -9.43
C PRO A 67 2.79 -6.12 -9.93
N ALA A 68 3.16 -5.59 -11.11
CA ALA A 68 4.51 -5.74 -11.66
C ALA A 68 5.55 -4.78 -11.04
N ARG A 69 5.13 -3.87 -10.15
CA ARG A 69 5.99 -2.85 -9.54
C ARG A 69 6.44 -3.17 -8.13
#